data_AF-A0A954C9C6-F1
#
_entry.id   AF-A0A954C9C6-F1
#
_cell.length_a   1.000
_cell.length_b   1.000
_cell.length_c   1.000
_cell.angle_alpha   90.00
_cell.angle_beta   90.00
_cell.angle_gamma   90.00
#
_symmetry.space_group_name_H-M   'P 1'
#
loop_
_entity.id
_entity.type
_entity.pdbx_description
1 polymer ?
#
loop_
_entity_poly.entity_id
_entity_poly.type
_entity_poly.pdbx_seq_one_letter_code
_entity_poly.pdbx_strand_id
1 'polypeptide(L)'
;SAVIDRPKGYFPVPALKYIQGPYLDMVRDALTAPAARERGLFRPEYLDRLFTNPTDHITPLRGSELWQVGLLELWLQQHGV
;
A
#
# COMPACT_ATOMS: atom_id res chain seq x y z
N SER A 1 12.24 -30.50 20.68
CA SER A 1 11.36 -29.61 21.43
C SER A 1 11.62 -28.10 21.25
N ALA A 2 12.59 -27.66 20.42
CA ALA A 2 12.97 -26.24 20.29
C ALA A 2 12.10 -25.38 19.35
N VAL A 3 11.03 -25.94 18.77
CA VAL A 3 10.15 -25.22 17.81
C VAL A 3 8.95 -24.59 18.50
N ILE A 4 8.51 -25.15 19.64
CA ILE A 4 7.27 -24.76 20.32
C ILE A 4 7.39 -23.37 20.96
N ASP A 5 8.57 -23.04 21.50
CA ASP A 5 8.79 -21.79 22.24
C ASP A 5 9.36 -20.65 21.38
N ARG A 6 9.44 -20.84 20.05
CA ARG A 6 9.93 -19.78 19.17
C ARG A 6 8.92 -18.64 19.17
N PRO A 7 9.27 -17.41 19.58
CA PRO A 7 8.37 -16.27 19.49
C PRO A 7 7.96 -16.09 18.02
N LYS A 8 6.68 -15.75 17.77
CA LYS A 8 6.17 -15.53 16.42
C LYS A 8 7.09 -14.58 15.66
N GLY A 9 7.84 -15.12 14.71
CA GLY A 9 8.63 -14.32 13.81
C GLY A 9 7.68 -13.60 12.87
N TYR A 10 7.72 -12.26 12.86
CA TYR A 10 7.11 -11.52 11.77
C TYR A 10 8.05 -11.57 10.57
N PHE A 11 7.50 -11.54 9.37
CA PHE A 11 8.29 -11.43 8.15
C PHE A 11 8.45 -9.93 7.85
N PRO A 12 9.62 -9.32 8.10
CA PRO A 12 9.82 -7.91 7.79
C PRO A 12 9.79 -7.74 6.27
N VAL A 13 8.89 -6.89 5.77
CA VAL A 13 8.89 -6.46 4.36
C VAL A 13 9.08 -4.94 4.32
N PRO A 14 10.33 -4.43 4.48
CA PRO A 14 10.58 -3.00 4.60
C PRO A 14 10.08 -2.19 3.40
N ALA A 15 10.13 -2.78 2.20
CA ALA A 15 9.70 -2.16 0.96
C ALA A 15 8.20 -1.78 0.95
N LEU A 16 7.36 -2.50 1.69
CA LEU A 16 5.92 -2.21 1.79
C LEU A 16 5.60 -1.21 2.91
N LYS A 17 6.54 -1.01 3.83
CA LYS A 17 6.42 0.00 4.87
C LYS A 17 6.90 1.37 4.39
N TYR A 18 7.97 1.40 3.61
CA TYR A 18 8.51 2.60 3.01
C TYR A 18 8.48 2.44 1.49
N ILE A 19 7.32 2.70 0.90
CA ILE A 19 7.11 2.53 -0.54
C ILE A 19 7.97 3.54 -1.29
N GLN A 20 8.87 3.04 -2.13
CA GLN A 20 9.79 3.82 -2.94
C GLN A 20 10.11 3.10 -4.26
N GLY A 21 10.62 3.85 -5.22
CA GLY A 21 11.08 3.32 -6.52
C GLY A 21 9.98 2.54 -7.24
N PRO A 22 10.28 1.34 -7.78
CA PRO A 22 9.34 0.60 -8.62
C PRO A 22 8.00 0.28 -7.95
N TYR A 23 7.98 0.11 -6.63
CA TYR A 23 6.73 -0.14 -5.90
C TYR A 23 5.87 1.11 -5.76
N LEU A 24 6.50 2.29 -5.66
CA LEU A 24 5.78 3.56 -5.66
C LEU A 24 5.14 3.79 -7.02
N ASP A 25 5.88 3.52 -8.09
CA ASP A 25 5.38 3.66 -9.46
C ASP A 25 4.19 2.72 -9.69
N MET A 26 4.32 1.44 -9.32
CA MET A 26 3.23 0.46 -9.40
C MET A 26 1.97 0.91 -8.64
N VAL A 27 2.12 1.40 -7.41
CA VAL A 27 0.98 1.86 -6.60
C VAL A 27 0.36 3.14 -7.18
N ARG A 28 1.19 4.05 -7.68
CA ARG A 28 0.74 5.28 -8.34
C ARG A 28 -0.06 4.95 -9.59
N ASP A 29 0.44 4.04 -10.42
CA ASP A 29 -0.24 3.63 -11.66
C ASP A 29 -1.59 3.00 -11.34
N ALA A 30 -1.65 2.07 -10.37
CA ALA A 30 -2.90 1.46 -9.95
C ALA A 30 -3.92 2.49 -9.47
N LEU A 31 -3.53 3.38 -8.55
CA LEU A 31 -4.43 4.37 -7.93
C LEU A 31 -4.84 5.52 -8.87
N THR A 32 -4.13 5.72 -9.97
CA THR A 32 -4.42 6.78 -10.94
C THR A 32 -4.96 6.26 -12.27
N ALA A 33 -5.09 4.93 -12.42
CA ALA A 33 -5.70 4.28 -13.57
C ALA A 33 -7.16 4.74 -13.77
N PRO A 34 -7.68 4.71 -15.01
CA PRO A 34 -9.08 5.02 -15.29
C PRO A 34 -10.05 4.23 -14.42
N ALA A 35 -9.80 2.93 -14.22
CA ALA A 35 -10.63 2.07 -13.36
C ALA A 35 -10.74 2.59 -11.92
N ALA A 36 -9.64 3.06 -11.32
CA ALA A 36 -9.64 3.61 -9.97
C ALA A 36 -10.41 4.94 -9.90
N ARG A 37 -10.22 5.80 -10.92
CA ARG A 37 -10.87 7.12 -11.01
C ARG A 37 -12.37 7.01 -11.21
N GLU A 38 -12.81 6.13 -12.11
CA GLU A 38 -14.22 5.88 -12.39
C GLU A 38 -14.93 5.31 -11.15
N ARG A 39 -14.24 4.50 -10.35
CA ARG A 39 -14.79 3.95 -9.11
C ARG A 39 -14.99 5.00 -8.02
N GLY A 40 -14.16 6.04 -8.00
CA GLY A 40 -14.31 7.17 -7.06
C GLY A 40 -14.14 6.81 -5.57
N LEU A 41 -13.44 5.72 -5.24
CA LEU A 41 -13.23 5.32 -3.83
C LEU A 41 -12.25 6.21 -3.07
N PHE A 42 -11.31 6.82 -3.78
CA PHE A 42 -10.22 7.57 -3.18
C PHE A 42 -10.37 9.06 -3.44
N ARG A 43 -10.08 9.87 -2.41
CA ARG A 43 -10.05 11.33 -2.55
C ARG A 43 -8.76 11.73 -3.25
N PRO A 44 -8.79 12.37 -4.43
CA PRO A 44 -7.59 12.73 -5.18
C PRO A 44 -6.62 13.56 -4.33
N GLU A 45 -7.13 14.51 -3.55
CA GLU A 45 -6.32 15.40 -2.71
C GLU A 45 -5.64 14.65 -1.55
N TYR A 46 -6.18 13.49 -1.15
CA TYR A 46 -5.51 12.64 -0.18
C TYR A 46 -4.41 11.82 -0.83
N LEU A 47 -4.68 11.24 -2.00
CA LEU A 47 -3.67 10.50 -2.75
C LEU A 47 -2.47 11.38 -3.10
N ASP A 48 -2.69 12.63 -3.51
CA ASP A 48 -1.62 13.59 -3.78
C ASP A 48 -0.74 13.84 -2.56
N ARG A 49 -1.34 13.95 -1.36
CA ARG A 49 -0.60 14.07 -0.09
C ARG A 49 0.22 12.82 0.22
N LEU A 50 -0.35 11.63 0.00
CA LEU A 50 0.37 10.37 0.17
C LEU A 50 1.53 10.24 -0.81
N PHE A 51 1.35 10.66 -2.06
CA PHE A 51 2.36 10.59 -3.11
C PHE A 51 3.50 11.59 -2.95
N THR A 52 3.24 12.75 -2.34
CA THR A 52 4.25 13.80 -2.13
C THR A 52 5.30 13.34 -1.12
N ASN A 53 4.85 12.73 -0.02
CA ASN A 53 5.72 12.24 1.07
C ASN A 53 5.37 10.78 1.45
N PRO A 54 5.65 9.79 0.58
CA PRO A 54 5.14 8.42 0.69
C PRO A 54 5.65 7.64 1.91
N THR A 55 6.73 8.10 2.55
CA THR A 55 7.32 7.47 3.74
C THR A 55 6.77 8.00 5.05
N ASP A 56 6.06 9.14 5.02
CA ASP A 56 5.69 9.87 6.24
C ASP A 56 4.30 9.47 6.76
N HIS A 57 3.51 8.78 5.93
CA HIS A 57 2.15 8.36 6.23
C HIS A 57 2.12 6.91 6.70
N ILE A 58 2.46 6.72 7.97
CA ILE A 58 2.53 5.43 8.64
C ILE A 58 1.41 5.32 9.67
N THR A 59 0.63 4.23 9.60
CA THR A 59 -0.45 3.95 10.54
C THR A 59 0.08 3.66 11.96
N PRO A 60 -0.77 3.74 12.99
CA PRO A 60 -0.38 3.34 14.35
C PRO A 60 0.15 1.89 14.45
N LEU A 61 -0.30 1.01 13.55
CA LEU A 61 0.18 -0.38 13.44
C LEU A 61 1.46 -0.53 12.61
N ARG A 62 2.14 0.59 12.30
CA ARG A 62 3.42 0.68 11.59
C ARG A 62 3.39 0.20 10.14
N GLY A 63 2.23 0.28 9.47
CA GLY A 63 2.07 0.01 8.04
C GLY A 63 1.99 1.30 7.21
N SER A 64 2.36 1.25 5.93
CA SER A 64 2.18 2.38 5.00
C SER A 64 0.70 2.53 4.65
N GLU A 65 0.16 3.73 4.80
CA GLU A 65 -1.21 4.03 4.33
C GLU A 65 -1.32 3.90 2.81
N LEU A 66 -0.30 4.36 2.09
CA LEU A 66 -0.23 4.25 0.64
C LEU A 66 -0.24 2.78 0.18
N TRP A 67 0.41 1.89 0.93
CA TRP A 67 0.32 0.45 0.65
C TRP A 67 -1.09 -0.09 0.83
N GLN A 68 -1.82 0.34 1.86
CA GLN A 68 -3.16 -0.18 2.12
C GLN A 68 -4.12 0.13 0.98
N VAL A 69 -4.14 1.39 0.53
CA VAL A 69 -5.01 1.79 -0.58
C VAL A 69 -4.53 1.23 -1.92
N GLY A 70 -3.21 1.19 -2.14
CA GLY A 70 -2.62 0.58 -3.33
C GLY A 70 -2.93 -0.91 -3.45
N LEU A 71 -2.83 -1.66 -2.35
CA LEU A 71 -3.15 -3.09 -2.31
C LEU A 71 -4.62 -3.35 -2.62
N LEU A 72 -5.52 -2.54 -2.05
CA LEU A 72 -6.95 -2.65 -2.35
C LEU A 72 -7.20 -2.43 -3.84
N GLU A 73 -6.65 -1.38 -4.43
CA GLU A 73 -6.88 -1.08 -5.84
C GLU A 73 -6.26 -2.12 -6.77
N LEU A 74 -5.04 -2.59 -6.48
CA LEU A 74 -4.41 -3.68 -7.24
C LEU A 74 -5.28 -4.95 -7.21
N TRP A 75 -5.88 -5.28 -6.06
CA TRP A 75 -6.79 -6.41 -5.94
C TRP A 75 -8.06 -6.20 -6.78
N LEU A 76 -8.67 -5.02 -6.71
CA LEU A 76 -9.88 -4.70 -7.49
C LEU A 76 -9.64 -4.84 -9.00
N GLN A 77 -8.53 -4.28 -9.50
CA GLN A 77 -8.16 -4.36 -10.91
C GLN A 77 -7.85 -5.80 -11.34
N GLN A 78 -7.12 -6.56 -10.52
CA GLN A 78 -6.80 -7.96 -10.80
C GLN A 78 -8.06 -8.83 -10.94
N HIS A 79 -9.12 -8.49 -10.20
CA HIS A 79 -10.38 -9.21 -10.22
C HIS A 79 -11.45 -8.61 -11.14
N GLY A 80 -11.11 -7.54 -11.88
CA GLY A 80 -12.03 -6.90 -12.84
C GLY A 80 -13.28 -6.30 -12.19
N VAL A 81 -13.18 -5.89 -10.92
CA VAL A 81 -14.24 -5.18 -10.18
C VAL A 81 -14.29 -3.73 -10.63
#